data_AF-A0A948B7X8-F1
#
_entry.id   AF-A0A948B7X8-F1
#
_cell.length_a   1.000
_cell.length_b   1.000
_cell.length_c   1.000
_cell.angle_alpha   90.00
_cell.angle_beta   90.00
_cell.angle_gamma   90.00
#
_symmetry.space_group_name_H-M   'P 1'
#
loop_
_entity.id
_entity.type
_entity.pdbx_description
1 polymer ?
#
loop_
_entity_poly.entity_id
_entity_poly.type
_entity_poly.pdbx_seq_one_letter_code
_entity_poly.pdbx_strand_id
1 'polypeptide(L)' 'MTNNKSVIAENIKKYRKKKGITQDKLSKLADITYNTIIKIESGATYNPRVETLKQIADALGVSIDDLMK' A
#
# COMPACT_ATOMS: atom_id res chain seq x y z
N MET A 1 -10.27 14.74 -15.61
CA MET A 1 -10.16 13.31 -15.23
C MET A 1 -9.87 13.25 -13.74
N THR A 2 -10.91 13.26 -12.92
CA THR A 2 -10.80 13.20 -11.46
C THR A 2 -10.46 11.77 -11.06
N ASN A 3 -9.16 11.51 -10.90
CA ASN A 3 -8.68 10.24 -10.35
C ASN A 3 -9.26 10.08 -8.94
N ASN A 4 -10.32 9.29 -8.80
CA ASN A 4 -10.74 8.72 -7.52
C ASN A 4 -9.65 7.73 -7.07
N LYS A 5 -8.53 8.28 -6.57
CA LYS A 5 -7.49 7.48 -5.93
C LYS A 5 -8.08 6.94 -4.64
N SER A 6 -7.98 5.63 -4.47
CA SER A 6 -8.31 4.98 -3.20
C SER A 6 -7.45 5.62 -2.09
N VAL A 7 -8.09 6.05 -0.99
CA VAL A 7 -7.43 6.61 0.21
C VAL A 7 -6.28 5.69 0.66
N ILE A 8 -6.51 4.38 0.58
CA ILE A 8 -5.53 3.33 0.84
C ILE A 8 -4.28 3.47 -0.04
N ALA A 9 -4.46 3.70 -1.34
CA ALA A 9 -3.34 3.84 -2.28
C ALA A 9 -2.45 5.04 -1.93
N GLU A 10 -3.07 6.17 -1.55
CA GLU A 10 -2.35 7.38 -1.18
C GLU A 10 -1.62 7.22 0.16
N ASN A 11 -2.26 6.59 1.15
CA ASN A 11 -1.65 6.32 2.45
C ASN A 11 -0.49 5.35 2.36
N ILE A 12 -0.63 4.24 1.63
CA ILE A 12 0.47 3.28 1.41
C ILE A 12 1.68 4.02 0.82
N LYS A 13 1.45 4.82 -0.23
CA LYS A 13 2.51 5.60 -0.86
C LYS A 13 3.13 6.63 0.08
N LYS A 14 2.32 7.29 0.91
CA LYS A 14 2.75 8.28 1.92
C LYS A 14 3.65 7.63 2.96
N TYR A 15 3.22 6.55 3.59
CA TYR A 15 4.01 5.84 4.60
C TYR A 15 5.25 5.18 4.01
N ARG A 16 5.16 4.62 2.80
CA ARG A 16 6.32 4.08 2.08
C ARG A 16 7.39 5.14 1.87
N LYS A 17 7.00 6.34 1.43
CA LYS A 17 7.90 7.48 1.28
C LYS A 17 8.45 7.98 2.62
N LYS A 18 7.61 8.03 3.66
CA LYS A 18 8.04 8.40 5.02
C LYS A 18 9.11 7.44 5.56
N LYS A 19 9.03 6.15 5.21
CA LYS A 19 10.01 5.11 5.56
C LYS A 19 11.23 5.09 4.63
N GLY A 20 11.24 5.87 3.55
CA GLY A 20 12.35 5.96 2.59
C GLY A 20 12.58 4.67 1.79
N ILE A 21 11.56 3.82 1.61
CA ILE A 21 11.70 2.54 0.90
C ILE A 21 11.09 2.59 -0.52
N THR A 22 11.63 1.78 -1.42
CA THR A 22 11.09 1.60 -2.78
C THR A 22 9.87 0.67 -2.77
N GLN A 23 9.10 0.64 -3.86
CA GLN A 23 7.99 -0.31 -4.02
C GLN A 23 8.47 -1.77 -4.03
N ASP A 24 9.65 -2.05 -4.61
CA ASP A 24 10.31 -3.38 -4.55
C ASP A 24 10.68 -3.77 -3.12
N LYS A 25 11.21 -2.82 -2.34
CA LYS A 25 11.53 -3.11 -0.94
C LYS A 25 10.26 -3.33 -0.11
N LEU A 26 9.20 -2.57 -0.36
CA LEU A 26 7.90 -2.80 0.26
C LEU A 26 7.33 -4.18 -0.10
N SER A 27 7.44 -4.58 -1.37
CA SER A 27 6.92 -5.88 -1.83
C SER A 27 7.64 -7.04 -1.13
N LYS A 28 8.96 -6.94 -0.96
CA LYS A 28 9.76 -7.92 -0.21
C LYS A 28 9.42 -7.95 1.29
N LEU A 29 9.23 -6.79 1.91
CA LEU A 29 8.90 -6.69 3.33
C LEU A 29 7.49 -7.19 3.66
N ALA A 30 6.54 -6.96 2.74
CA ALA A 30 5.15 -7.34 2.91
C ALA A 30 4.86 -8.76 2.39
N ASP A 31 5.85 -9.45 1.82
CA ASP A 31 5.68 -10.74 1.14
C ASP A 31 4.55 -10.72 0.09
N ILE A 32 4.57 -9.66 -0.74
CA ILE A 32 3.60 -9.42 -1.80
C ILE A 32 4.36 -9.22 -3.11
N THR A 33 3.75 -9.61 -4.24
CA THR A 33 4.39 -9.37 -5.54
C THR A 33 4.52 -7.87 -5.83
N TYR A 34 5.62 -7.48 -6.46
CA TYR A 34 5.86 -6.09 -6.88
C TYR A 34 4.70 -5.50 -7.71
N ASN A 35 4.13 -6.32 -8.61
CA ASN A 35 3.00 -5.90 -9.44
C ASN A 35 1.74 -5.60 -8.60
N THR A 36 1.49 -6.36 -7.54
CA THR A 36 0.38 -6.08 -6.62
C THR A 36 0.57 -4.74 -5.91
N ILE A 37 1.78 -4.45 -5.42
CA ILE A 37 2.09 -3.15 -4.80
C ILE A 37 1.85 -1.99 -5.78
N ILE A 38 2.30 -2.13 -7.04
CA ILE A 38 2.05 -1.12 -8.07
C ILE A 38 0.55 -0.93 -8.31
N LYS A 39 -0.21 -2.01 -8.48
CA LYS A 39 -1.66 -1.95 -8.73
C LYS A 39 -2.43 -1.32 -7.56
N ILE A 40 -1.97 -1.54 -6.33
CA ILE A 40 -2.56 -0.92 -5.14
C ILE A 40 -2.20 0.57 -5.12
N GLU A 41 -0.91 0.94 -5.22
CA GLU A 41 -0.48 2.36 -5.19
C GLU A 41 -0.97 3.18 -6.39
N SER A 42 -1.28 2.55 -7.52
CA SER A 42 -1.87 3.21 -8.69
C SER A 42 -3.38 3.40 -8.58
N GLY A 43 -4.03 2.81 -7.58
CA GLY A 43 -5.49 2.82 -7.43
C GLY A 43 -6.22 1.87 -8.37
N ALA A 44 -5.51 1.01 -9.11
CA ALA A 44 -6.12 -0.01 -9.97
C ALA A 44 -6.79 -1.13 -9.15
N THR A 45 -6.35 -1.34 -7.91
CA THR A 45 -7.00 -2.25 -6.94
C THR A 45 -7.85 -1.43 -5.99
N TYR A 46 -9.18 -1.48 -6.18
CA TYR A 46 -10.12 -0.75 -5.33
C TYR A 46 -10.31 -1.40 -3.95
N ASN A 47 -10.26 -2.74 -3.89
CA ASN A 47 -10.50 -3.50 -2.66
C ASN A 47 -9.47 -4.63 -2.47
N PRO A 48 -8.26 -4.33 -1.96
CA PRO A 48 -7.29 -5.35 -1.61
C PRO A 48 -7.84 -6.24 -0.49
N ARG A 49 -7.41 -7.51 -0.45
CA ARG A 49 -7.80 -8.41 0.64
C ARG A 49 -7.27 -7.86 1.96
N VAL A 50 -8.00 -8.11 3.05
CA VAL A 50 -7.59 -7.71 4.41
C VAL A 50 -6.20 -8.25 4.75
N GLU A 51 -5.87 -9.46 4.31
CA GLU A 51 -4.55 -10.05 4.49
C GLU A 51 -3.43 -9.23 3.81
N THR A 52 -3.66 -8.80 2.56
CA THR A 52 -2.72 -7.95 1.82
C THR A 52 -2.56 -6.58 2.47
N LEU A 53 -3.67 -6.00 2.97
CA LEU A 53 -3.62 -4.75 3.74
C LEU A 53 -2.82 -4.90 5.03
N LYS A 54 -3.02 -6.00 5.75
CA LYS A 54 -2.29 -6.33 6.97
C LYS A 54 -0.79 -6.47 6.70
N GLN A 55 -0.42 -7.25 5.70
CA GLN A 55 0.96 -7.43 5.25
C GLN A 55 1.64 -6.08 4.92
N ILE A 56 0.95 -5.20 4.20
CA ILE A 56 1.47 -3.87 3.85
C ILE A 56 1.58 -2.99 5.10
N ALA A 57 0.58 -3.01 5.97
CA ALA A 57 0.56 -2.26 7.22
C ALA A 57 1.73 -2.68 8.13
N ASP A 58 1.93 -3.99 8.32
CA ASP A 58 3.02 -4.59 9.08
C ASP A 58 4.38 -4.20 8.48
N ALA A 59 4.54 -4.31 7.16
CA ALA A 59 5.77 -3.92 6.45
C ALA A 59 6.07 -2.43 6.57
N LEU A 60 5.04 -1.59 6.63
CA LEU A 60 5.16 -0.15 6.84
C LEU A 60 5.33 0.23 8.32
N GLY A 61 4.93 -0.65 9.25
CA GLY A 61 4.93 -0.39 10.68
C GLY A 61 3.78 0.54 11.11
N VAL A 62 2.62 0.42 10.46
CA VAL A 62 1.40 1.18 10.75
C VAL A 62 0.22 0.23 10.94
N SER A 63 -0.91 0.73 11.43
CA SER A 63 -2.14 -0.07 11.51
C SER A 63 -2.90 -0.06 10.17
N ILE A 64 -3.80 -1.03 9.98
CA ILE A 64 -4.70 -1.05 8.81
C ILE A 64 -5.60 0.20 8.82
N ASP A 65 -6.06 0.63 10.00
CA ASP A 65 -6.83 1.86 10.17
C ASP A 65 -6.07 3.09 9.66
N ASP A 66 -4.77 3.17 9.86
CA ASP A 66 -3.94 4.27 9.34
C ASP A 66 -3.84 4.26 7.81
N LEU A 67 -4.05 3.10 7.17
CA LEU A 67 -4.16 3.01 5.72
C LEU A 67 -5.56 3.41 5.22
N MET A 68 -6.60 3.27 6.05
CA MET A 68 -7.99 3.54 5.69
C MET A 68 -8.48 4.96 6.02
N LYS A 69 -7.76 5.70 6.87
CA LYS A 69 -8.03 7.11 7.23
C LYS A 69 -7.79 8.08 6.08
#